data_AF-A0A4Z1ES20-F1
#
_entry.id   AF-A0A4Z1ES20-F1
#
_cell.length_a   1.000
_cell.length_b   1.000
_cell.length_c   1.000
_cell.angle_alpha   90.00
_cell.angle_beta   90.00
_cell.angle_gamma   90.00
#
_symmetry.space_group_name_H-M   'P 1'
#
loop_
_entity.id
_entity.type
_entity.pdbx_description
1 polymer ?
#
loop_
_entity_poly.entity_id
_entity_poly.type
_entity_poly.pdbx_seq_one_letter_code
_entity_poly.pdbx_strand_id
1 'polypeptide(L)'
;MVLQPSVFQEVNVNGAQNLISAAFKVGTVQAFVNTSTSSVIHDNISDLIDADEDLPVLQYPAQKRVYTLTKAVAEADILAANRKYGDSSMLTVSLRPATAFGERDTICMGKIVDVCRQGKGKFQIGAGKNEYDFIYVGNLAEAHILAAQALLSAYGKPVPPLETRVDGQTFNITNDERILFWEFQRRISTTIGFPIKDEDIKIIPKWLALLMAVIGEYIIWIRSFGNRQPSVTRESVRLTTIIRTLNGDKAKRVLGYTPKKVTVAANSLTFFGEELSNSSEFLSAALDSPEDLMITAVVLRFTPDFLAPLVAPVLMKNHKASKTLVDHLVPVVEDHLRRAWSNEKHLESKPVDLHRIFRRFKFTRERVVGTKDNPDNYGGLIRGRSPASSQYGIYIGRSSRTSRISWTVHNRASGDDSGQ
;
A
#
# COMPACT_ATOMS: atom_id res chain seq x y z
N MET A 1 -18.37 9.30 18.45
CA MET A 1 -18.89 8.18 19.26
C MET A 1 -17.74 7.73 20.15
N VAL A 2 -17.82 7.94 21.47
CA VAL A 2 -16.83 7.38 22.39
C VAL A 2 -17.25 5.93 22.60
N LEU A 3 -16.52 4.98 22.03
CA LEU A 3 -16.79 3.56 22.26
C LEU A 3 -16.63 3.28 23.76
N GLN A 4 -17.66 2.71 24.38
CA GLN A 4 -17.60 2.36 25.80
C GLN A 4 -16.54 1.28 26.02
N PRO A 5 -15.74 1.34 27.10
CA PRO A 5 -14.72 0.32 27.40
C PRO A 5 -15.26 -1.12 27.42
N SER A 6 -16.51 -1.30 27.88
CA SER A 6 -17.22 -2.59 27.88
C SER A 6 -17.33 -3.21 26.48
N VAL A 7 -17.60 -2.39 25.45
CA VAL A 7 -17.73 -2.86 24.06
C VAL A 7 -16.43 -3.46 23.56
N PHE A 8 -15.27 -2.89 23.92
CA PHE A 8 -13.98 -3.47 23.53
C PHE A 8 -13.75 -4.83 24.21
N GLN A 9 -14.14 -4.99 25.47
CA GLN A 9 -14.04 -6.25 26.18
C GLN A 9 -14.96 -7.31 25.55
N GLU A 10 -16.22 -6.97 25.34
CA GLU A 10 -17.22 -7.87 24.75
C GLU A 10 -16.85 -8.29 23.33
N VAL A 11 -16.40 -7.36 22.49
CA VAL A 11 -16.10 -7.66 21.09
C VAL A 11 -14.74 -8.34 20.93
N ASN A 12 -13.68 -7.80 21.53
CA ASN A 12 -12.33 -8.33 21.29
C ASN A 12 -12.06 -9.58 22.13
N VAL A 13 -12.32 -9.54 23.44
CA VAL A 13 -11.97 -10.65 24.35
C VAL A 13 -13.05 -11.73 24.30
N ASN A 14 -14.29 -11.39 24.65
CA ASN A 14 -15.35 -12.40 24.69
C ASN A 14 -15.64 -12.93 23.28
N GLY A 15 -15.56 -12.07 22.24
CA GLY A 15 -15.65 -12.50 20.85
C GLY A 15 -14.58 -13.52 20.46
N ALA A 16 -13.31 -13.29 20.81
CA ALA A 16 -12.23 -14.26 20.57
C ALA A 16 -12.46 -15.58 21.32
N GLN A 17 -12.82 -15.52 22.61
CA GLN A 17 -13.10 -16.69 23.43
C GLN A 17 -14.28 -17.51 22.91
N ASN A 18 -15.32 -16.83 22.41
CA ASN A 18 -16.47 -17.49 21.77
C ASN A 18 -16.07 -18.21 20.49
N LEU A 19 -15.25 -17.58 19.63
CA LEU A 19 -14.75 -18.19 18.39
C LEU A 19 -13.87 -19.41 18.69
N ILE A 20 -12.96 -19.32 19.66
CA ILE A 20 -12.13 -20.45 20.12
C ILE A 20 -13.01 -21.60 20.61
N SER A 21 -13.97 -21.30 21.48
CA SER A 21 -14.87 -22.30 22.06
C SER A 21 -15.72 -22.99 20.98
N ALA A 22 -16.23 -22.23 20.02
CA ALA A 22 -16.98 -22.76 18.88
C ALA A 22 -16.10 -23.64 17.98
N ALA A 23 -14.86 -23.20 17.69
CA ALA A 23 -13.92 -23.95 16.88
C ALA A 23 -13.59 -25.31 17.50
N PHE A 24 -13.35 -25.35 18.81
CA PHE A 24 -13.14 -26.62 19.53
C PHE A 24 -14.39 -27.49 19.57
N LYS A 25 -15.58 -26.90 19.74
CA LYS A 25 -16.84 -27.65 19.79
C LYS A 25 -17.18 -28.33 18.46
N VAL A 26 -16.90 -27.69 17.33
CA VAL A 26 -17.12 -28.29 16.00
C VAL A 26 -16.03 -29.32 15.69
N GLY A 27 -14.79 -29.08 16.14
CA GLY A 27 -13.69 -30.04 16.03
C GLY A 27 -13.09 -30.21 14.62
N THR A 28 -13.60 -29.50 13.62
CA THR A 28 -13.11 -29.57 12.23
C THR A 28 -12.20 -28.40 11.83
N VAL A 29 -12.02 -27.41 12.70
CA VAL A 29 -11.23 -26.21 12.40
C VAL A 29 -9.74 -26.54 12.48
N GLN A 30 -9.04 -26.42 11.36
CA GLN A 30 -7.61 -26.72 11.25
C GLN A 30 -6.74 -25.48 11.43
N ALA A 31 -7.15 -24.34 10.86
CA ALA A 31 -6.39 -23.10 10.84
C ALA A 31 -7.23 -21.94 11.40
N PHE A 32 -6.65 -21.19 12.34
CA PHE A 32 -7.25 -20.02 12.97
C PHE A 32 -6.29 -18.82 12.83
N VAL A 33 -6.64 -17.87 11.96
CA VAL A 33 -5.85 -16.66 11.72
C VAL A 33 -6.48 -15.48 12.43
N ASN A 34 -5.73 -14.84 13.32
CA ASN A 34 -6.18 -13.69 14.09
C ASN A 34 -5.56 -12.39 13.57
N THR A 35 -6.40 -11.36 13.35
CA THR A 35 -5.94 -9.99 13.13
C THR A 35 -5.77 -9.27 14.46
N SER A 36 -4.53 -9.26 14.94
CA SER A 36 -4.09 -8.46 16.08
C SER A 36 -3.69 -7.05 15.62
N THR A 37 -2.84 -6.36 16.37
CA THR A 37 -2.32 -5.04 16.03
C THR A 37 -0.90 -4.89 16.53
N SER A 38 -0.02 -4.25 15.77
CA SER A 38 1.30 -3.84 16.26
C SER A 38 1.23 -2.87 17.45
N SER A 39 0.04 -2.33 17.79
CA SER A 39 -0.12 -1.50 18.98
C SER A 39 0.12 -2.26 20.29
N VAL A 40 -0.05 -3.60 20.30
CA VAL A 40 0.12 -4.41 21.52
C VAL A 40 1.53 -4.36 22.09
N ILE A 41 2.53 -4.04 21.28
CA ILE A 41 3.94 -3.91 21.68
C ILE A 41 4.38 -2.44 21.85
N HIS A 42 3.45 -1.48 21.90
CA HIS A 42 3.79 -0.05 21.88
C HIS A 42 3.06 0.81 22.90
N ASP A 43 3.77 1.63 23.67
CA ASP A 43 3.22 2.44 24.76
C ASP A 43 2.41 3.68 24.29
N ASN A 44 2.45 4.01 22.99
CA ASN A 44 1.84 5.20 22.37
C ASN A 44 2.42 6.53 22.86
N ILE A 45 3.64 6.51 23.40
CA ILE A 45 4.35 7.68 23.94
C ILE A 45 5.72 7.80 23.30
N SER A 46 6.47 6.70 23.31
CA SER A 46 7.85 6.64 22.86
C SER A 46 7.92 6.34 21.37
N ASP A 47 9.11 6.47 20.78
CA ASP A 47 9.34 6.01 19.41
C ASP A 47 9.45 4.48 19.39
N LEU A 48 8.90 3.85 18.36
CA LEU A 48 9.03 2.43 18.08
C LEU A 48 9.85 2.28 16.80
N ILE A 49 11.09 1.80 16.93
CA ILE A 49 12.03 1.75 15.82
C ILE A 49 12.37 0.30 15.55
N ASP A 50 12.05 -0.15 14.34
CA ASP A 50 12.36 -1.46 13.78
C ASP A 50 11.98 -2.62 14.72
N ALA A 51 10.81 -2.45 15.34
CA ALA A 51 10.29 -3.36 16.32
C ALA A 51 9.93 -4.72 15.70
N ASP A 52 10.57 -5.77 16.20
CA ASP A 52 10.30 -7.16 15.84
C ASP A 52 9.20 -7.78 16.74
N GLU A 53 8.95 -9.07 16.54
CA GLU A 53 7.97 -9.83 17.30
C GLU A 53 8.46 -10.33 18.67
N ASP A 54 9.74 -10.13 19.00
CA ASP A 54 10.34 -10.52 20.27
C ASP A 54 10.06 -9.49 21.38
N LEU A 55 9.67 -8.28 21.00
CA LEU A 55 9.22 -7.26 21.95
C LEU A 55 7.99 -7.73 22.75
N PRO A 56 7.95 -7.45 24.07
CA PRO A 56 6.90 -7.92 24.93
C PRO A 56 5.56 -7.22 24.63
N VAL A 57 4.48 -8.00 24.75
CA VAL A 57 3.12 -7.44 24.76
C VAL A 57 2.93 -6.61 26.02
N LEU A 58 2.63 -5.33 25.84
CA LEU A 58 2.50 -4.37 26.93
C LEU A 58 1.15 -4.52 27.63
N GLN A 59 1.21 -4.57 28.96
CA GLN A 59 0.05 -4.60 29.85
C GLN A 59 -0.10 -3.27 30.61
N TYR A 60 -1.18 -3.10 31.35
CA TYR A 60 -1.30 -2.00 32.30
C TYR A 60 -0.21 -2.13 33.38
N PRO A 61 0.47 -1.04 33.80
CA PRO A 61 0.24 0.37 33.48
C PRO A 61 1.01 0.92 32.28
N ALA A 62 1.86 0.11 31.63
CA ALA A 62 2.67 0.53 30.49
C ALA A 62 1.81 0.88 29.26
N GLN A 63 0.78 0.07 28.98
CA GLN A 63 -0.25 0.37 28.00
C GLN A 63 -1.51 0.91 28.69
N LYS A 64 -2.06 2.01 28.16
CA LYS A 64 -3.26 2.68 28.71
C LYS A 64 -4.48 2.60 27.80
N ARG A 65 -4.31 2.20 26.54
CA ARG A 65 -5.44 2.05 25.61
C ARG A 65 -6.22 0.77 25.86
N VAL A 66 -7.49 0.91 26.19
CA VAL A 66 -8.43 -0.22 26.36
C VAL A 66 -8.49 -1.09 25.10
N TYR A 67 -8.55 -0.49 23.91
CA TYR A 67 -8.52 -1.23 22.64
C TYR A 67 -7.28 -2.14 22.54
N THR A 68 -6.10 -1.61 22.89
CA THR A 68 -4.85 -2.34 22.79
C THR A 68 -4.74 -3.43 23.85
N LEU A 69 -5.14 -3.15 25.08
CA LEU A 69 -5.17 -4.13 26.17
C LEU A 69 -6.11 -5.30 25.85
N THR A 70 -7.32 -5.01 25.35
CA THR A 70 -8.29 -6.05 24.99
C THR A 70 -7.84 -6.88 23.78
N LYS A 71 -7.18 -6.26 22.79
CA LYS A 71 -6.53 -6.99 21.68
C LYS A 71 -5.38 -7.87 22.16
N ALA A 72 -4.59 -7.42 23.13
CA ALA A 72 -3.50 -8.20 23.72
C ALA A 72 -4.02 -9.44 24.46
N VAL A 73 -5.10 -9.31 25.23
CA VAL A 73 -5.74 -10.46 25.90
C VAL A 73 -6.28 -11.47 24.87
N ALA A 74 -7.00 -10.98 23.85
CA ALA A 74 -7.51 -11.84 22.79
C ALA A 74 -6.40 -12.57 22.03
N GLU A 75 -5.28 -11.89 21.73
CA GLU A 75 -4.10 -12.51 21.09
C GLU A 75 -3.52 -13.63 21.97
N ALA A 76 -3.37 -13.40 23.28
CA ALA A 76 -2.86 -14.39 24.21
C ALA A 76 -3.77 -15.64 24.27
N ASP A 77 -5.09 -15.43 24.37
CA ASP A 77 -6.07 -16.53 24.40
C ASP A 77 -6.02 -17.38 23.11
N ILE A 78 -5.90 -16.73 21.95
CA ILE A 78 -5.82 -17.41 20.65
C ILE A 78 -4.52 -18.18 20.49
N LEU A 79 -3.38 -17.60 20.91
CA LEU A 79 -2.09 -18.30 20.85
C LEU A 79 -2.05 -19.48 21.83
N ALA A 80 -2.66 -19.35 23.01
CA ALA A 80 -2.78 -20.45 23.98
C ALA A 80 -3.69 -21.59 23.48
N ALA A 81 -4.58 -21.33 22.52
CA ALA A 81 -5.41 -22.36 21.90
C ALA A 81 -4.65 -23.22 20.86
N ASN A 82 -3.44 -22.81 20.45
CA ASN A 82 -2.64 -23.53 19.46
C ASN A 82 -2.27 -24.94 19.93
N ARG A 83 -2.56 -25.96 19.11
CA ARG A 83 -2.21 -27.37 19.38
C ARG A 83 -2.71 -27.90 20.74
N LYS A 84 -3.77 -27.32 21.31
CA LYS A 84 -4.25 -27.63 22.67
C LYS A 84 -4.56 -29.12 22.91
N TYR A 85 -4.96 -29.86 21.86
CA TYR A 85 -5.29 -31.28 21.93
C TYR A 85 -4.37 -32.15 21.07
N GLY A 86 -3.13 -31.71 20.82
CA GLY A 86 -2.13 -32.43 20.03
C GLY A 86 -1.99 -31.94 18.59
N ASP A 87 -1.20 -32.66 17.79
CA ASP A 87 -0.79 -32.21 16.45
C ASP A 87 -1.91 -32.15 15.40
N SER A 88 -3.00 -32.89 15.63
CA SER A 88 -4.21 -32.86 14.80
C SER A 88 -5.27 -31.90 15.34
N SER A 89 -4.92 -31.00 16.26
CA SER A 89 -5.83 -29.97 16.76
C SER A 89 -5.62 -28.63 16.05
N MET A 90 -6.54 -27.70 16.28
CA MET A 90 -6.53 -26.38 15.66
C MET A 90 -5.17 -25.68 15.84
N LEU A 91 -4.61 -25.22 14.73
CA LEU A 91 -3.41 -24.39 14.70
C LEU A 91 -3.80 -22.91 14.63
N THR A 92 -3.11 -22.06 15.36
CA THR A 92 -3.42 -20.63 15.42
C THR A 92 -2.22 -19.77 15.03
N VAL A 93 -2.48 -18.57 14.54
CA VAL A 93 -1.46 -17.56 14.22
C VAL A 93 -2.05 -16.17 14.41
N SER A 94 -1.24 -15.21 14.86
CA SER A 94 -1.68 -13.81 14.99
C SER A 94 -0.86 -12.87 14.12
N LEU A 95 -1.52 -12.10 13.28
CA LEU A 95 -0.91 -11.07 12.43
C LEU A 95 -1.04 -9.71 13.12
N ARG A 96 0.08 -8.99 13.25
CA ARG A 96 0.19 -7.65 13.82
C ARG A 96 0.47 -6.65 12.69
N PRO A 97 -0.57 -6.19 11.97
CA PRO A 97 -0.37 -5.21 10.91
C PRO A 97 0.15 -3.87 11.43
N ALA A 98 0.87 -3.17 10.56
CA ALA A 98 1.07 -1.72 10.65
C ALA A 98 -0.26 -0.96 10.47
N THR A 99 -0.22 0.37 10.35
CA THR A 99 -1.45 1.15 10.14
C THR A 99 -2.04 0.85 8.76
N ALA A 100 -3.17 0.16 8.74
CA ALA A 100 -3.83 -0.26 7.52
C ALA A 100 -4.51 0.92 6.81
N PHE A 101 -4.38 0.97 5.48
CA PHE A 101 -5.08 1.91 4.61
C PHE A 101 -5.52 1.19 3.33
N GLY A 102 -6.51 1.74 2.64
CA GLY A 102 -6.98 1.21 1.36
C GLY A 102 -8.44 1.50 1.11
N GLU A 103 -9.04 0.67 0.26
CA GLU A 103 -10.43 0.79 -0.13
C GLU A 103 -11.34 0.69 1.11
N ARG A 104 -12.35 1.56 1.17
CA ARG A 104 -13.36 1.61 2.25
C ARG A 104 -12.81 1.94 3.64
N ASP A 105 -11.54 2.32 3.75
CA ASP A 105 -10.99 2.84 5.01
C ASP A 105 -11.57 4.23 5.31
N THR A 106 -12.46 4.29 6.29
CA THR A 106 -13.04 5.54 6.78
C THR A 106 -12.29 6.12 7.98
N ILE A 107 -11.30 5.39 8.50
CA ILE A 107 -10.60 5.76 9.74
C ILE A 107 -9.31 6.51 9.42
N CYS A 108 -8.38 5.93 8.66
CA CYS A 108 -7.13 6.62 8.31
C CYS A 108 -7.36 7.53 7.10
N MET A 109 -7.75 6.95 5.96
CA MET A 109 -8.03 7.69 4.72
C MET A 109 -9.15 8.71 4.90
N GLY A 110 -10.26 8.33 5.54
CA GLY A 110 -11.38 9.25 5.80
C GLY A 110 -10.97 10.51 6.56
N LYS A 111 -10.19 10.37 7.64
CA LYS A 111 -9.69 11.52 8.42
C LYS A 111 -8.76 12.41 7.62
N ILE A 112 -7.85 11.83 6.83
CA ILE A 112 -6.92 12.59 6.00
C ILE A 112 -7.71 13.41 4.96
N VAL A 113 -8.67 12.79 4.29
CA VAL A 113 -9.53 13.45 3.29
C VAL A 113 -10.32 14.60 3.92
N ASP A 114 -10.90 14.40 5.10
CA ASP A 114 -11.65 15.44 5.81
C ASP A 114 -10.77 16.64 6.20
N VAL A 115 -9.56 16.38 6.69
CA VAL A 115 -8.57 17.42 7.02
C VAL A 115 -8.16 18.21 5.77
N CYS A 116 -7.97 17.54 4.64
CA CYS A 116 -7.62 18.19 3.38
C CYS A 116 -8.77 19.05 2.85
N ARG A 117 -10.01 18.54 2.87
CA ARG A 117 -11.21 19.29 2.47
C ARG A 117 -11.45 20.53 3.32
N GLN A 118 -11.06 20.50 4.59
CA GLN A 118 -11.11 21.66 5.49
C GLN A 118 -9.98 22.67 5.26
N GLY A 119 -9.07 22.45 4.30
CA GLY A 119 -7.90 23.31 4.07
C GLY A 119 -6.87 23.25 5.19
N LYS A 120 -6.94 22.21 6.05
CA LYS A 120 -6.07 22.02 7.23
C LYS A 120 -4.89 21.08 6.96
N GLY A 121 -4.84 20.43 5.80
CA GLY A 121 -3.73 19.53 5.44
C GLY A 121 -2.35 20.21 5.40
N LYS A 122 -2.31 21.54 5.29
CA LYS A 122 -1.07 22.36 5.31
C LYS A 122 -0.41 22.48 6.69
N PHE A 123 -1.11 22.11 7.77
CA PHE A 123 -0.55 22.20 9.11
C PHE A 123 0.22 20.91 9.43
N GLN A 124 1.52 21.05 9.67
CA GLN A 124 2.40 19.96 10.07
C GLN A 124 2.77 20.13 11.54
N ILE A 125 2.73 19.05 12.32
CA ILE A 125 3.19 19.06 13.72
C ILE A 125 4.59 18.45 13.80
N GLY A 126 5.52 19.20 14.39
CA GLY A 126 6.91 18.79 14.51
C GLY A 126 7.70 18.84 13.19
N ALA A 127 8.90 18.27 13.22
CA ALA A 127 9.85 18.35 12.11
C ALA A 127 9.41 17.60 10.84
N GLY A 128 8.40 16.71 10.95
CA GLY A 128 7.89 15.91 9.85
C GLY A 128 8.83 14.83 9.32
N LYS A 129 9.90 14.54 10.06
CA LYS A 129 10.91 13.52 9.75
C LYS A 129 10.60 12.16 10.36
N ASN A 130 9.38 11.96 10.86
CA ASN A 130 9.01 10.72 11.52
C ASN A 130 8.64 9.66 10.48
N GLU A 131 9.48 8.62 10.41
CA GLU A 131 9.22 7.41 9.63
C GLU A 131 8.06 6.63 10.25
N TYR A 132 7.20 6.11 9.38
CA TYR A 132 5.98 5.45 9.80
C TYR A 132 5.58 4.36 8.82
N ASP A 133 5.31 3.17 9.34
CA ASP A 133 4.88 2.05 8.51
C ASP A 133 3.37 2.04 8.29
N PHE A 134 3.01 1.87 7.03
CA PHE A 134 1.65 1.66 6.57
C PHE A 134 1.56 0.30 5.86
N ILE A 135 0.37 -0.28 5.89
CA ILE A 135 0.08 -1.53 5.19
C ILE A 135 -1.15 -1.33 4.31
N TYR A 136 -1.05 -1.70 3.04
CA TYR A 136 -2.21 -1.68 2.15
C TYR A 136 -3.13 -2.85 2.48
N VAL A 137 -4.44 -2.62 2.51
CA VAL A 137 -5.43 -3.62 2.90
C VAL A 137 -5.37 -4.89 2.03
N GLY A 138 -5.08 -4.75 0.74
CA GLY A 138 -4.89 -5.91 -0.15
C GLY A 138 -3.68 -6.75 0.24
N ASN A 139 -2.57 -6.11 0.59
CA ASN A 139 -1.36 -6.79 1.08
C ASN A 139 -1.60 -7.47 2.43
N LEU A 140 -2.40 -6.85 3.29
CA LEU A 140 -2.80 -7.46 4.56
C LEU A 140 -3.68 -8.69 4.33
N ALA A 141 -4.63 -8.63 3.40
CA ALA A 141 -5.45 -9.79 3.04
C ALA A 141 -4.60 -10.95 2.50
N GLU A 142 -3.63 -10.66 1.63
CA GLU A 142 -2.68 -11.66 1.13
C GLU A 142 -1.88 -12.33 2.26
N ALA A 143 -1.42 -11.54 3.25
CA ALA A 143 -0.77 -12.10 4.43
C ALA A 143 -1.67 -13.07 5.23
N HIS A 144 -2.99 -12.79 5.31
CA HIS A 144 -3.93 -13.71 5.96
C HIS A 144 -4.08 -15.02 5.19
N ILE A 145 -4.13 -14.96 3.85
CA ILE A 145 -4.23 -16.14 2.99
C ILE A 145 -2.97 -17.00 3.12
N LEU A 146 -1.78 -16.38 3.06
CA LEU A 146 -0.50 -17.08 3.22
C LEU A 146 -0.39 -17.73 4.61
N ALA A 147 -0.78 -17.02 5.67
CA ALA A 147 -0.82 -17.56 7.01
C ALA A 147 -1.76 -18.77 7.11
N ALA A 148 -2.97 -18.69 6.54
CA ALA A 148 -3.91 -19.79 6.52
C ALA A 148 -3.37 -21.02 5.74
N GLN A 149 -2.81 -20.82 4.55
CA GLN A 149 -2.21 -21.89 3.74
C GLN A 149 -1.05 -22.57 4.46
N ALA A 150 -0.22 -21.79 5.15
CA ALA A 150 0.91 -22.31 5.90
C ALA A 150 0.46 -23.11 7.13
N LEU A 151 -0.58 -22.67 7.84
CA LEU A 151 -1.20 -23.45 8.93
C LEU A 151 -1.79 -24.77 8.40
N LEU A 152 -2.54 -24.74 7.30
CA LEU A 152 -3.10 -25.96 6.70
C LEU A 152 -1.99 -26.94 6.28
N SER A 153 -0.88 -26.42 5.75
CA SER A 153 0.29 -27.23 5.38
C SER A 153 1.01 -27.85 6.58
N ALA A 154 0.90 -27.23 7.76
CA ALA A 154 1.48 -27.71 9.03
C ALA A 154 0.54 -28.60 9.84
N TYR A 155 -0.75 -28.65 9.49
CA TYR A 155 -1.75 -29.43 10.22
C TYR A 155 -1.44 -30.93 10.21
N GLY A 156 -1.55 -31.59 11.37
CA GLY A 156 -1.26 -33.01 11.53
C GLY A 156 0.24 -33.38 11.51
N LYS A 157 1.14 -32.40 11.33
CA LYS A 157 2.59 -32.59 11.39
C LYS A 157 3.12 -32.23 12.78
N PRO A 158 4.23 -32.85 13.22
CA PRO A 158 4.87 -32.47 14.48
C PRO A 158 5.34 -31.02 14.44
N VAL A 159 5.54 -30.42 15.61
CA VAL A 159 5.97 -29.03 15.76
C VAL A 159 7.32 -28.81 15.05
N PRO A 160 7.39 -27.93 14.04
CA PRO A 160 8.66 -27.62 13.36
C PRO A 160 9.58 -26.76 14.24
N PRO A 161 10.88 -26.66 13.91
CA PRO A 161 11.80 -25.72 14.55
C PRO A 161 11.27 -24.29 14.50
N LEU A 162 11.57 -23.50 15.55
CA LEU A 162 11.04 -22.14 15.73
C LEU A 162 11.28 -21.24 14.51
N GLU A 163 12.41 -21.41 13.82
CA GLU A 163 12.82 -20.64 12.64
C GLU A 163 11.88 -20.78 11.44
N THR A 164 11.18 -21.91 11.33
CA THR A 164 10.25 -22.23 10.23
C THR A 164 8.81 -22.37 10.73
N ARG A 165 8.59 -22.17 12.02
CA ARG A 165 7.31 -22.38 12.68
C ARG A 165 6.34 -21.25 12.38
N VAL A 166 5.13 -21.63 11.96
CA VAL A 166 4.02 -20.70 11.72
C VAL A 166 2.99 -20.75 12.84
N ASP A 167 2.68 -21.95 13.31
CA ASP A 167 1.65 -22.15 14.34
C ASP A 167 2.10 -21.64 15.71
N GLY A 168 1.19 -21.01 16.45
CA GLY A 168 1.43 -20.40 17.75
C GLY A 168 2.37 -19.20 17.70
N GLN A 169 2.60 -18.61 16.51
CA GLN A 169 3.48 -17.47 16.33
C GLN A 169 2.71 -16.17 16.03
N THR A 170 3.41 -15.06 16.24
CA THR A 170 3.02 -13.73 15.80
C THR A 170 3.90 -13.26 14.65
N PHE A 171 3.32 -12.45 13.75
CA PHE A 171 4.01 -11.85 12.60
C PHE A 171 3.62 -10.39 12.42
N ASN A 172 4.59 -9.49 12.36
CA ASN A 172 4.41 -8.10 12.00
C ASN A 172 4.26 -8.00 10.47
N ILE A 173 3.21 -7.32 10.01
CA ILE A 173 2.90 -7.21 8.58
C ILE A 173 2.99 -5.74 8.14
N THR A 174 3.91 -5.45 7.23
CA THR A 174 4.19 -4.11 6.68
C THR A 174 4.31 -4.13 5.17
N ASN A 175 4.23 -2.97 4.51
CA ASN A 175 4.49 -2.86 3.07
C ASN A 175 5.98 -2.91 2.69
N ASP A 176 6.90 -3.03 3.66
CA ASP A 176 8.36 -2.89 3.46
C ASP A 176 8.78 -1.54 2.85
N GLU A 177 7.91 -0.53 2.96
CA GLU A 177 8.14 0.82 2.47
C GLU A 177 8.08 1.80 3.65
N ARG A 178 9.24 2.31 4.05
CA ARG A 178 9.32 3.39 5.05
C ARG A 178 8.97 4.70 4.38
N ILE A 179 7.89 5.32 4.84
CA ILE A 179 7.47 6.63 4.36
C ILE A 179 7.35 7.60 5.53
N LEU A 180 7.63 8.87 5.28
CA LEU A 180 7.42 9.89 6.29
C LEU A 180 5.92 10.09 6.49
N PHE A 181 5.48 10.10 7.75
CA PHE A 181 4.07 10.21 8.11
C PHE A 181 3.36 11.38 7.42
N TRP A 182 4.01 12.56 7.39
CA TRP A 182 3.47 13.76 6.75
C TRP A 182 3.56 13.71 5.23
N GLU A 183 4.55 13.01 4.67
CA GLU A 183 4.64 12.81 3.23
C GLU A 183 3.52 11.92 2.72
N PHE A 184 3.19 10.86 3.45
CA PHE A 184 2.04 10.01 3.13
C PHE A 184 0.74 10.83 3.01
N GLN A 185 0.48 11.71 3.99
CA GLN A 185 -0.69 12.61 3.93
C GLN A 185 -0.65 13.57 2.74
N ARG A 186 0.52 14.13 2.41
CA ARG A 186 0.69 15.03 1.25
C ARG A 186 0.46 14.30 -0.08
N ARG A 187 0.96 13.06 -0.22
CA ARG A 187 0.71 12.21 -1.39
C ARG A 187 -0.78 11.95 -1.57
N ILE A 188 -1.49 11.64 -0.49
CA ILE A 188 -2.95 11.49 -0.51
C ILE A 188 -3.62 12.80 -0.91
N SER A 189 -3.25 13.92 -0.27
CA SER A 189 -3.81 15.25 -0.55
C SER A 189 -3.68 15.65 -2.02
N THR A 190 -2.52 15.37 -2.61
CA THR A 190 -2.26 15.60 -4.04
C THR A 190 -3.17 14.73 -4.92
N THR A 191 -3.33 13.45 -4.56
CA THR A 191 -4.17 12.49 -5.30
C THR A 191 -5.65 12.89 -5.28
N ILE A 192 -6.15 13.47 -4.18
CA ILE A 192 -7.55 13.92 -4.08
C ILE A 192 -7.80 15.32 -4.66
N GLY A 193 -6.81 15.94 -5.31
CA GLY A 193 -6.94 17.24 -5.98
C GLY A 193 -6.72 18.46 -5.08
N PHE A 194 -6.14 18.27 -3.89
CA PHE A 194 -5.73 19.34 -2.99
C PHE A 194 -4.19 19.33 -2.84
N PRO A 195 -3.40 19.62 -3.89
CA PRO A 195 -1.95 19.65 -3.78
C PRO A 195 -1.52 20.72 -2.77
N ILE A 196 -0.69 20.33 -1.81
CA ILE A 196 -0.08 21.23 -0.83
C ILE A 196 1.35 21.45 -1.29
N LYS A 197 1.70 22.69 -1.60
CA LYS A 197 3.08 23.03 -1.93
C LYS A 197 3.91 23.12 -0.66
N ASP A 198 5.21 22.89 -0.78
CA ASP A 198 6.12 22.95 0.36
C ASP A 198 6.16 24.36 1.01
N GLU A 199 5.94 25.41 0.22
CA GLU A 199 5.86 26.81 0.68
C GLU A 199 4.65 27.08 1.58
N ASP A 200 3.55 26.32 1.42
CA ASP A 200 2.31 26.52 2.18
C ASP A 200 2.32 25.77 3.52
N ILE A 201 3.36 24.96 3.78
CA ILE A 201 3.45 24.12 4.98
C ILE A 201 3.70 25.01 6.20
N LYS A 202 2.76 24.93 7.16
CA LYS A 202 2.86 25.61 8.44
C LYS A 202 3.28 24.62 9.51
N ILE A 203 4.53 24.72 9.93
CA ILE A 203 5.11 23.87 10.98
C ILE A 203 4.70 24.40 12.35
N ILE A 204 4.02 23.56 13.13
CA ILE A 204 3.64 23.82 14.52
C ILE A 204 4.59 23.02 15.42
N PRO A 205 5.33 23.66 16.34
CA PRO A 205 6.16 22.96 17.30
C PRO A 205 5.35 21.96 18.15
N LYS A 206 5.92 20.78 18.44
CA LYS A 206 5.26 19.71 19.20
C LYS A 206 4.76 20.19 20.57
N TRP A 207 5.55 20.95 21.30
CA TRP A 207 5.18 21.48 22.61
C TRP A 207 3.94 22.40 22.53
N LEU A 208 3.86 23.23 21.49
CA LEU A 208 2.74 24.13 21.27
C LEU A 208 1.49 23.36 20.88
N ALA A 209 1.62 22.36 20.00
CA ALA A 209 0.50 21.47 19.65
C ALA A 209 -0.02 20.69 20.87
N LEU A 210 0.87 20.22 21.74
CA LEU A 210 0.49 19.56 23.00
C LEU A 210 -0.23 20.51 23.95
N LEU A 211 0.26 21.73 24.11
CA LEU A 211 -0.40 22.75 24.93
C LEU A 211 -1.81 23.06 24.42
N MET A 212 -1.95 23.28 23.10
CA MET A 212 -3.24 23.51 22.45
C MET A 212 -4.19 22.32 22.64
N ALA A 213 -3.68 21.09 22.55
CA ALA A 213 -4.47 19.88 22.78
C ALA A 213 -4.92 19.74 24.24
N VAL A 214 -4.05 20.06 25.21
CA VAL A 214 -4.41 20.09 26.64
C VAL A 214 -5.56 21.07 26.87
N ILE A 215 -5.39 22.33 26.43
CA ILE A 215 -6.39 23.38 26.61
C ILE A 215 -7.71 22.98 25.92
N GLY A 216 -7.65 22.46 24.69
CA GLY A 216 -8.81 22.00 23.94
C GLY A 216 -9.55 20.84 24.62
N GLU A 217 -8.83 19.86 25.15
CA GLU A 217 -9.39 18.76 25.94
C GLU A 217 -10.15 19.28 27.16
N TYR A 218 -9.54 20.17 27.94
CA TYR A 218 -10.20 20.74 29.13
C TYR A 218 -11.43 21.59 28.76
N ILE A 219 -11.34 22.45 27.74
CA ILE A 219 -12.48 23.30 27.32
C ILE A 219 -13.65 22.45 26.85
N ILE A 220 -13.40 21.43 26.03
CA ILE A 220 -14.46 20.56 25.52
C ILE A 220 -15.01 19.70 26.65
N TRP A 221 -14.17 19.18 27.54
CA TRP A 221 -14.62 18.44 28.71
C TRP A 221 -15.55 19.29 29.59
N ILE A 222 -15.18 20.54 29.88
CA ILE A 222 -16.02 21.50 30.62
C ILE A 222 -17.33 21.78 29.87
N ARG A 223 -17.28 22.15 28.57
CA ARG A 223 -18.48 22.51 27.80
C ARG A 223 -19.42 21.35 27.53
N SER A 224 -18.91 20.12 27.49
CA SER A 224 -19.69 18.93 27.17
C SER A 224 -20.07 18.11 28.40
N PHE A 225 -19.70 18.56 29.61
CA PHE A 225 -19.82 17.77 30.83
C PHE A 225 -19.24 16.36 30.66
N GLY A 226 -18.10 16.26 29.94
CA GLY A 226 -17.41 15.00 29.66
C GLY A 226 -17.98 14.14 28.51
N ASN A 227 -19.03 14.58 27.81
CA ASN A 227 -19.70 13.74 26.81
C ASN A 227 -19.12 13.84 25.38
N ARG A 228 -18.14 14.71 25.11
CA ARG A 228 -17.51 14.86 23.78
C ARG A 228 -16.00 14.74 23.85
N GLN A 229 -15.42 14.15 22.81
CA GLN A 229 -13.97 14.15 22.59
C GLN A 229 -13.56 15.24 21.59
N PRO A 230 -12.42 15.92 21.82
CA PRO A 230 -11.85 16.85 20.85
C PRO A 230 -11.46 16.15 19.54
N SER A 231 -11.45 16.91 18.44
CA SER A 231 -10.85 16.46 17.19
C SER A 231 -9.32 16.37 17.27
N VAL A 232 -8.69 17.20 18.10
CA VAL A 232 -7.24 17.20 18.36
C VAL A 232 -7.02 16.82 19.82
N THR A 233 -6.64 15.57 20.05
CA THR A 233 -6.25 15.06 21.37
C THR A 233 -4.73 15.10 21.54
N ARG A 234 -4.24 15.13 22.77
CA ARG A 234 -2.81 14.98 23.10
C ARG A 234 -2.23 13.72 22.50
N GLU A 235 -3.05 12.67 22.48
CA GLU A 235 -2.75 11.38 21.88
C GLU A 235 -2.56 11.47 20.37
N SER A 236 -3.46 12.15 19.65
CA SER A 236 -3.31 12.40 18.22
C SER A 236 -2.01 13.16 17.91
N VAL A 237 -1.69 14.18 18.73
CA VAL A 237 -0.42 14.93 18.61
C VAL A 237 0.81 14.03 18.85
N ARG A 238 0.74 13.09 19.80
CA ARG A 238 1.84 12.12 20.00
C ARG A 238 1.97 11.18 18.81
N LEU A 239 0.88 10.52 18.41
CA LEU A 239 0.89 9.56 17.29
C LEU A 239 1.37 10.16 15.97
N THR A 240 1.12 11.45 15.72
CA THR A 240 1.54 12.15 14.49
C THR A 240 3.01 12.58 14.51
N THR A 241 3.69 12.49 15.68
CA THR A 241 5.08 12.95 15.85
C THR A 241 6.06 11.85 16.22
N ILE A 242 5.59 10.68 16.64
CA ILE A 242 6.44 9.52 16.93
C ILE A 242 6.93 8.85 15.64
N ILE A 243 8.11 8.24 15.72
CA ILE A 243 8.60 7.27 14.75
C ILE A 243 7.95 5.92 15.08
N ARG A 244 7.43 5.23 14.06
CA ARG A 244 6.79 3.93 14.23
C ARG A 244 7.10 3.02 13.04
N THR A 245 8.21 2.30 13.16
CA THR A 245 8.64 1.27 12.20
C THR A 245 8.63 -0.11 12.84
N LEU A 246 8.29 -1.12 12.06
CA LEU A 246 8.22 -2.53 12.45
C LEU A 246 9.14 -3.34 11.55
N ASN A 247 9.79 -4.33 12.12
CA ASN A 247 10.50 -5.33 11.35
C ASN A 247 9.49 -6.42 10.89
N GLY A 248 9.36 -6.60 9.57
CA GLY A 248 8.52 -7.62 8.94
C GLY A 248 9.30 -8.82 8.36
N ASP A 249 10.60 -8.94 8.62
CA ASP A 249 11.47 -9.95 8.01
C ASP A 249 11.07 -11.37 8.40
N LYS A 250 10.52 -11.55 9.60
CA LYS A 250 9.96 -12.84 10.04
C LYS A 250 8.83 -13.30 9.12
N ALA A 251 7.92 -12.40 8.75
CA ALA A 251 6.83 -12.72 7.83
C ALA A 251 7.35 -13.10 6.43
N LYS A 252 8.38 -12.40 5.92
CA LYS A 252 9.01 -12.72 4.64
C LYS A 252 9.67 -14.12 4.68
N ARG A 253 10.48 -14.39 5.71
CA ARG A 253 11.23 -15.64 5.85
C ARG A 253 10.32 -16.85 6.07
N VAL A 254 9.30 -16.72 6.90
CA VAL A 254 8.50 -17.85 7.40
C VAL A 254 7.21 -18.05 6.61
N LEU A 255 6.53 -16.96 6.22
CA LEU A 255 5.28 -17.05 5.44
C LEU A 255 5.51 -16.92 3.93
N GLY A 256 6.72 -16.56 3.48
CA GLY A 256 6.97 -16.18 2.09
C GLY A 256 6.28 -14.88 1.70
N TYR A 257 5.90 -14.06 2.67
CA TYR A 257 5.15 -12.84 2.43
C TYR A 257 6.02 -11.80 1.69
N THR A 258 5.55 -11.35 0.53
CA THR A 258 6.17 -10.28 -0.23
C THR A 258 5.12 -9.21 -0.52
N PRO A 259 5.26 -7.99 0.04
CA PRO A 259 4.26 -6.94 -0.18
C PRO A 259 4.29 -6.46 -1.63
N LYS A 260 3.12 -6.40 -2.27
CA LYS A 260 2.99 -5.74 -3.57
C LYS A 260 3.12 -4.25 -3.37
N LYS A 261 4.04 -3.59 -4.08
CA LYS A 261 4.13 -2.12 -4.02
C LYS A 261 2.82 -1.54 -4.53
N VAL A 262 2.20 -0.67 -3.74
CA VAL A 262 0.88 -0.06 -4.03
C VAL A 262 0.89 0.63 -5.39
N THR A 263 2.01 1.25 -5.76
CA THR A 263 2.20 1.87 -7.07
C THR A 263 2.12 0.86 -8.21
N VAL A 264 2.65 -0.35 -8.04
CA VAL A 264 2.60 -1.39 -9.08
C VAL A 264 1.23 -2.03 -9.15
N ALA A 265 0.55 -2.21 -8.01
CA ALA A 265 -0.86 -2.65 -8.01
C ALA A 265 -1.77 -1.61 -8.68
N ALA A 266 -1.63 -0.32 -8.35
CA ALA A 266 -2.41 0.78 -8.92
C ALA A 266 -2.12 0.98 -10.42
N ASN A 267 -0.85 0.94 -10.82
CA ASN A 267 -0.47 1.01 -12.23
C ASN A 267 -1.01 -0.21 -12.99
N SER A 268 -0.87 -1.42 -12.43
CA SER A 268 -1.36 -2.63 -13.08
C SER A 268 -2.87 -2.64 -13.24
N LEU A 269 -3.60 -2.15 -12.23
CA LEU A 269 -5.05 -1.97 -12.32
C LEU A 269 -5.41 -0.97 -13.43
N THR A 270 -4.66 0.13 -13.52
CA THR A 270 -4.91 1.19 -14.51
C THR A 270 -4.59 0.75 -15.94
N PHE A 271 -3.50 0.01 -16.15
CA PHE A 271 -3.02 -0.36 -17.48
C PHE A 271 -3.53 -1.71 -17.97
N PHE A 272 -3.76 -2.67 -17.07
CA PHE A 272 -4.04 -4.07 -17.40
C PHE A 272 -5.37 -4.57 -16.84
N GLY A 273 -6.08 -3.75 -16.05
CA GLY A 273 -7.39 -4.09 -15.48
C GLY A 273 -7.30 -4.97 -14.23
N GLU A 274 -8.48 -5.28 -13.67
CA GLU A 274 -8.63 -5.91 -12.35
C GLU A 274 -8.11 -7.35 -12.30
N GLU A 275 -8.18 -8.10 -13.40
CA GLU A 275 -7.70 -9.49 -13.47
C GLU A 275 -6.18 -9.59 -13.28
N LEU A 276 -5.39 -8.80 -14.02
CA LEU A 276 -3.93 -8.84 -13.90
C LEU A 276 -3.43 -8.14 -12.64
N SER A 277 -4.09 -7.08 -12.17
CA SER A 277 -3.72 -6.43 -10.92
C SER A 277 -3.93 -7.31 -9.70
N ASN A 278 -4.77 -8.35 -9.79
CA ASN A 278 -4.98 -9.29 -8.69
C ASN A 278 -4.02 -10.48 -8.73
N SER A 279 -3.38 -10.75 -9.86
CA SER A 279 -2.40 -11.84 -9.96
C SER A 279 -1.08 -11.48 -9.26
N SER A 280 -0.75 -12.21 -8.20
CA SER A 280 0.47 -11.99 -7.43
C SER A 280 1.74 -12.25 -8.23
N GLU A 281 1.71 -13.27 -9.09
CA GLU A 281 2.81 -13.64 -9.98
C GLU A 281 3.11 -12.57 -11.04
N PHE A 282 2.08 -11.93 -11.58
CA PHE A 282 2.26 -10.81 -12.50
C PHE A 282 2.82 -9.58 -11.80
N LEU A 283 2.30 -9.25 -10.61
CA LEU A 283 2.76 -8.07 -9.86
C LEU A 283 4.19 -8.23 -9.37
N SER A 284 4.61 -9.42 -8.94
CA SER A 284 6.02 -9.68 -8.60
C SER A 284 6.90 -9.59 -9.85
N ALA A 285 6.50 -10.20 -10.96
CA ALA A 285 7.23 -10.08 -12.23
C ALA A 285 7.31 -8.63 -12.74
N ALA A 286 6.26 -7.83 -12.55
CA ALA A 286 6.24 -6.41 -12.87
C ALA A 286 7.19 -5.59 -11.98
N LEU A 287 7.38 -6.01 -10.73
CA LEU A 287 8.30 -5.38 -9.78
C LEU A 287 9.76 -5.71 -10.06
N ASP A 288 10.03 -6.94 -10.46
CA ASP A 288 11.39 -7.45 -10.70
C ASP A 288 11.90 -7.08 -12.11
N SER A 289 10.98 -6.88 -13.08
CA SER A 289 11.36 -6.58 -14.47
C SER A 289 12.21 -5.30 -14.66
N PRO A 290 12.00 -4.19 -13.93
CA PRO A 290 12.87 -3.03 -13.99
C PRO A 290 14.31 -3.33 -13.52
N GLU A 291 14.48 -4.21 -12.53
CA GLU A 291 15.79 -4.58 -11.99
C GLU A 291 16.55 -5.46 -12.99
N ASP A 292 15.90 -6.48 -13.56
CA ASP A 292 16.42 -7.32 -14.64
C ASP A 292 16.86 -6.48 -15.86
N LEU A 293 16.02 -5.52 -16.26
CA LEU A 293 16.31 -4.59 -17.37
C LEU A 293 17.49 -3.67 -17.03
N MET A 294 17.59 -3.20 -15.78
CA MET A 294 18.68 -2.34 -15.34
C MET A 294 20.02 -3.10 -15.31
N ILE A 295 20.04 -4.34 -14.79
CA ILE A 295 21.23 -5.20 -14.80
C ILE A 295 21.69 -5.45 -16.23
N THR A 296 20.77 -5.78 -17.14
CA THR A 296 21.09 -5.95 -18.56
C THR A 296 21.64 -4.66 -19.18
N ALA A 297 21.04 -3.50 -18.89
CA ALA A 297 21.54 -2.22 -19.36
C ALA A 297 22.95 -1.90 -18.85
N VAL A 298 23.26 -2.25 -17.59
CA VAL A 298 24.60 -2.09 -17.01
C VAL A 298 25.62 -3.02 -17.68
N VAL A 299 25.28 -4.30 -17.87
CA VAL A 299 26.18 -5.25 -18.55
C VAL A 299 26.44 -4.82 -19.99
N LEU A 300 25.41 -4.37 -20.71
CA LEU A 300 25.56 -3.86 -22.07
C LEU A 300 26.40 -2.57 -22.14
N ARG A 301 26.36 -1.72 -21.10
CA ARG A 301 27.19 -0.51 -21.03
C ARG A 301 28.70 -0.82 -21.00
N PHE A 302 29.09 -1.96 -20.44
CA PHE A 302 30.48 -2.43 -20.41
C PHE A 302 30.82 -3.41 -21.54
N THR A 303 29.83 -3.77 -22.37
CA THR A 303 30.03 -4.67 -23.50
C THR A 303 30.43 -3.84 -24.73
N PRO A 304 31.54 -4.15 -25.42
CA PRO A 304 31.91 -3.50 -26.66
C PRO A 304 30.77 -3.57 -27.70
N ASP A 305 30.58 -2.50 -28.48
CA ASP A 305 29.42 -2.35 -29.39
C ASP A 305 29.24 -3.50 -30.39
N PHE A 306 30.33 -4.14 -30.81
CA PHE A 306 30.29 -5.29 -31.72
C PHE A 306 29.80 -6.59 -31.06
N LEU A 307 29.87 -6.70 -29.73
CA LEU A 307 29.40 -7.86 -28.94
C LEU A 307 28.00 -7.65 -28.36
N ALA A 308 27.56 -6.41 -28.18
CA ALA A 308 26.23 -6.08 -27.67
C ALA A 308 25.06 -6.84 -28.36
N PRO A 309 24.99 -6.98 -29.70
CA PRO A 309 23.91 -7.71 -30.36
C PRO A 309 23.94 -9.23 -30.13
N LEU A 310 25.08 -9.81 -29.71
CA LEU A 310 25.21 -11.22 -29.34
C LEU A 310 24.89 -11.45 -27.85
N VAL A 311 25.27 -10.49 -26.99
CA VAL A 311 25.14 -10.59 -25.54
C VAL A 311 23.72 -10.24 -25.06
N ALA A 312 23.07 -9.24 -25.67
CA ALA A 312 21.73 -8.81 -25.27
C ALA A 312 20.66 -9.92 -25.32
N PRO A 313 20.57 -10.77 -26.37
CA PRO A 313 19.60 -11.87 -26.41
C PRO A 313 19.87 -12.94 -25.35
N VAL A 314 21.14 -13.18 -25.00
CA VAL A 314 21.53 -14.18 -23.99
C VAL A 314 21.16 -13.71 -22.59
N LEU A 315 21.42 -12.45 -22.26
CA LEU A 315 21.03 -11.85 -20.98
C LEU A 315 19.51 -11.82 -20.81
N MET A 316 18.79 -11.36 -21.83
CA MET A 316 17.32 -11.30 -21.80
C MET A 316 16.66 -12.69 -21.74
N LYS A 317 17.32 -13.76 -22.21
CA LYS A 317 16.79 -15.13 -22.14
C LYS A 317 16.68 -15.66 -20.70
N ASN A 318 17.48 -15.11 -19.78
CA ASN A 318 17.44 -15.49 -18.36
C ASN A 318 16.48 -14.63 -17.51
N HIS A 319 15.81 -13.62 -18.10
CA HIS A 319 14.88 -12.76 -17.38
C HIS A 319 13.55 -13.49 -17.15
N LYS A 320 13.47 -14.21 -16.03
CA LYS A 320 12.27 -14.93 -15.60
C LYS A 320 11.08 -13.97 -15.46
N ALA A 321 11.30 -12.77 -14.91
CA ALA A 321 10.26 -11.76 -14.73
C ALA A 321 9.69 -11.25 -16.07
N SER A 322 10.54 -10.94 -17.05
CA SER A 322 10.08 -10.50 -18.37
C SER A 322 9.29 -11.58 -19.11
N LYS A 323 9.69 -12.85 -18.97
CA LYS A 323 8.94 -13.97 -19.54
C LYS A 323 7.55 -14.11 -18.89
N THR A 324 7.49 -14.09 -17.57
CA THR A 324 6.23 -14.16 -16.81
C THR A 324 5.29 -13.01 -17.17
N LEU A 325 5.79 -11.78 -17.34
CA LEU A 325 5.01 -10.65 -17.81
C LEU A 325 4.41 -10.90 -19.19
N VAL A 326 5.22 -11.36 -20.15
CA VAL A 326 4.76 -11.65 -21.51
C VAL A 326 3.70 -12.76 -21.51
N ASP A 327 3.92 -13.83 -20.74
CA ASP A 327 2.99 -14.96 -20.64
C ASP A 327 1.61 -14.52 -20.11
N HIS A 328 1.56 -13.55 -19.21
CA HIS A 328 0.30 -12.99 -18.69
C HIS A 328 -0.32 -11.92 -19.61
N LEU A 329 0.50 -11.13 -20.32
CA LEU A 329 0.02 -10.05 -21.20
C LEU A 329 -0.45 -10.55 -22.56
N VAL A 330 0.16 -11.60 -23.11
CA VAL A 330 -0.15 -12.11 -24.45
C VAL A 330 -1.62 -12.54 -24.57
N PRO A 331 -2.20 -13.33 -23.65
CA PRO A 331 -3.62 -13.69 -23.71
C PRO A 331 -4.56 -12.49 -23.69
N VAL A 332 -4.21 -11.45 -22.92
CA VAL A 332 -5.01 -10.22 -22.77
C VAL A 332 -4.97 -9.39 -24.05
N VAL A 333 -3.77 -9.25 -24.64
CA VAL A 333 -3.59 -8.57 -25.93
C VAL A 333 -4.29 -9.35 -27.04
N GLU A 334 -4.20 -10.67 -27.05
CA GLU A 334 -4.91 -11.51 -28.02
C GLU A 334 -6.42 -11.38 -27.88
N ASP A 335 -6.96 -11.37 -26.67
CA ASP A 335 -8.39 -11.18 -26.43
C ASP A 335 -8.87 -9.77 -26.84
N HIS A 336 -8.09 -8.73 -26.54
CA HIS A 336 -8.35 -7.38 -27.02
C HIS A 336 -8.33 -7.29 -28.55
N LEU A 337 -7.37 -7.95 -29.21
CA LEU A 337 -7.30 -8.02 -30.68
C LEU A 337 -8.48 -8.80 -31.27
N ARG A 338 -8.88 -9.92 -30.64
CA ARG A 338 -10.05 -10.71 -31.04
C ARG A 338 -11.34 -9.88 -30.95
N ARG A 339 -11.55 -9.17 -29.85
CA ARG A 339 -12.70 -8.26 -29.65
C ARG A 339 -12.69 -7.08 -30.63
N ALA A 340 -11.51 -6.54 -30.95
CA ALA A 340 -11.36 -5.49 -31.94
C ALA A 340 -11.65 -5.99 -33.37
N TRP A 341 -11.39 -7.26 -33.67
CA TRP A 341 -11.61 -7.86 -34.99
C TRP A 341 -13.01 -8.46 -35.18
N SER A 342 -13.76 -8.76 -34.10
CA SER A 342 -15.10 -9.37 -34.17
C SER A 342 -16.24 -8.39 -34.48
N ASN A 343 -15.97 -7.09 -34.61
CA ASN A 343 -16.92 -6.08 -35.10
C ASN A 343 -18.27 -6.04 -34.36
N GLU A 344 -18.26 -6.10 -33.02
CA GLU A 344 -19.35 -5.49 -32.25
C GLU A 344 -19.12 -3.97 -32.22
N LYS A 345 -19.86 -3.25 -33.06
CA LYS A 345 -20.06 -1.81 -32.89
C LYS A 345 -20.86 -1.55 -31.61
N HIS A 346 -20.23 -1.62 -30.44
CA HIS A 346 -20.67 -0.85 -29.28
C HIS A 346 -19.49 -0.37 -28.43
N LEU A 347 -19.45 0.96 -28.31
CA LEU A 347 -18.52 1.81 -27.56
C LEU A 347 -17.05 1.68 -27.96
N GLU A 348 -16.64 2.55 -28.89
CA GLU A 348 -15.29 3.12 -28.86
C GLU A 348 -14.98 3.58 -27.43
N SER A 349 -14.14 2.83 -26.71
CA SER A 349 -13.29 3.41 -25.69
C SER A 349 -12.32 4.32 -26.44
N LYS A 350 -12.76 5.57 -26.64
CA LYS A 350 -11.87 6.66 -27.07
C LYS A 350 -10.57 6.53 -26.27
N PRO A 351 -9.39 6.71 -26.89
CA PRO A 351 -8.16 6.79 -26.13
C PRO A 351 -8.43 7.73 -24.98
N VAL A 352 -8.20 7.24 -23.77
CA VAL A 352 -8.52 7.98 -22.57
C VAL A 352 -7.53 9.13 -22.52
N ASP A 353 -7.94 10.23 -23.14
CA ASP A 353 -7.29 11.51 -23.00
C ASP A 353 -7.26 11.78 -21.50
N LEU A 354 -6.06 11.74 -20.92
CA LEU A 354 -5.83 11.93 -19.50
C LEU A 354 -6.51 13.24 -19.04
N HIS A 355 -6.59 14.27 -19.91
CA HIS A 355 -7.32 15.50 -19.62
C HIS A 355 -8.85 15.34 -19.49
N ARG A 356 -9.45 14.31 -20.07
CA ARG A 356 -10.90 14.08 -20.06
C ARG A 356 -11.38 13.34 -18.80
N ILE A 357 -10.56 12.46 -18.20
CA ILE A 357 -10.82 11.93 -16.85
C ILE A 357 -10.84 13.07 -15.83
N PHE A 358 -9.85 13.98 -15.89
CA PHE A 358 -9.79 15.14 -14.98
C PHE A 358 -10.96 16.13 -15.18
N ARG A 359 -11.59 16.20 -16.37
CA ARG A 359 -12.82 17.00 -16.58
C ARG A 359 -14.12 16.31 -16.12
N ARG A 360 -14.15 14.98 -16.00
CA ARG A 360 -15.34 14.25 -15.53
C ARG A 360 -15.56 14.42 -14.03
N PHE A 361 -14.51 14.79 -13.30
CA PHE A 361 -14.56 15.42 -11.99
C PHE A 361 -14.70 16.95 -12.10
N LYS A 362 -15.74 17.45 -12.79
CA LYS A 362 -16.12 18.85 -12.63
C LYS A 362 -16.89 18.99 -11.32
N PHE A 363 -16.17 19.43 -10.29
CA PHE A 363 -16.72 20.31 -9.27
C PHE A 363 -17.55 21.40 -9.97
N THR A 364 -18.78 21.58 -9.53
CA THR A 364 -19.67 22.67 -9.93
C THR A 364 -18.97 24.00 -9.65
N ARG A 365 -18.49 24.66 -10.72
CA ARG A 365 -18.17 26.09 -10.67
C ARG A 365 -19.48 26.83 -10.91
N GLU A 366 -20.01 27.44 -9.86
CA GLU A 366 -21.05 28.45 -10.00
C GLU A 366 -20.52 29.66 -10.78
N ARG A 367 -21.38 30.09 -11.69
CA ARG A 367 -21.46 31.33 -12.48
C ARG A 367 -20.39 32.40 -12.26
N VAL A 368 -19.68 32.74 -13.34
CA VAL A 368 -19.45 34.13 -13.72
C VAL A 368 -19.91 34.30 -15.17
N VAL A 369 -20.83 35.24 -15.37
CA VAL A 369 -21.48 35.62 -16.62
C VAL A 369 -20.53 36.49 -17.45
N GLY A 370 -20.46 36.29 -18.77
CA GLY A 370 -19.75 37.23 -19.65
C GLY A 370 -19.55 36.78 -21.10
N THR A 371 -20.58 37.05 -21.92
CA THR A 371 -20.55 37.43 -23.35
C THR A 371 -19.99 36.49 -24.44
N LYS A 372 -20.81 36.39 -25.49
CA LYS A 372 -20.65 35.69 -26.77
C LYS A 372 -19.44 36.22 -27.57
N ASP A 373 -18.75 35.33 -28.30
CA ASP A 373 -18.68 35.36 -29.77
C ASP A 373 -17.72 34.31 -30.37
N ASN A 374 -18.22 33.67 -31.44
CA ASN A 374 -17.58 33.03 -32.60
C ASN A 374 -16.63 31.81 -32.44
N PRO A 375 -16.93 30.65 -33.10
CA PRO A 375 -16.01 29.52 -33.21
C PRO A 375 -15.30 29.56 -34.56
N ASP A 376 -14.01 29.95 -34.59
CA ASP A 376 -13.05 29.57 -35.65
C ASP A 376 -11.72 30.27 -35.39
N ASN A 377 -10.81 29.57 -34.70
CA ASN A 377 -9.34 29.69 -34.79
C ASN A 377 -8.74 29.03 -33.54
N TYR A 378 -7.77 28.13 -33.73
CA TYR A 378 -6.48 28.09 -33.02
C TYR A 378 -5.77 26.77 -33.40
N GLY A 379 -5.02 26.83 -34.50
CA GLY A 379 -3.68 26.25 -34.52
C GLY A 379 -2.73 27.23 -33.82
N GLY A 380 -1.85 26.75 -32.93
CA GLY A 380 -0.85 27.61 -32.30
C GLY A 380 -0.24 27.04 -31.02
N LEU A 381 0.99 26.55 -31.14
CA LEU A 381 2.09 26.43 -30.17
C LEU A 381 1.81 26.68 -28.67
N ILE A 382 2.26 25.74 -27.82
CA ILE A 382 3.06 26.09 -26.63
C ILE A 382 4.27 25.13 -26.53
N ARG A 383 5.45 25.65 -26.87
CA ARG A 383 6.76 25.13 -26.45
C ARG A 383 6.97 25.51 -24.98
N GLY A 384 7.33 24.53 -24.14
CA GLY A 384 7.92 24.75 -22.83
C GLY A 384 8.97 23.67 -22.56
N ARG A 385 10.25 24.02 -22.63
CA ARG A 385 11.41 23.17 -22.29
C ARG A 385 11.63 23.18 -20.77
N SER A 386 11.94 22.01 -20.20
CA SER A 386 12.87 21.83 -19.06
C SER A 386 13.36 20.36 -19.04
N PRO A 387 14.60 20.05 -18.62
CA PRO A 387 15.42 19.02 -19.27
C PRO A 387 15.57 17.70 -18.50
N ALA A 388 16.07 16.69 -19.24
CA ALA A 388 16.75 15.48 -18.75
C ALA A 388 15.92 14.46 -17.95
N SER A 389 15.13 13.67 -18.65
CA SER A 389 15.02 12.23 -18.35
C SER A 389 15.14 11.46 -19.66
N SER A 390 16.18 10.64 -19.77
CA SER A 390 16.38 9.72 -20.89
C SER A 390 15.28 8.65 -20.86
N GLN A 391 14.17 8.90 -21.56
CA GLN A 391 13.11 7.93 -21.76
C GLN A 391 13.55 6.90 -22.81
N TYR A 392 13.92 5.70 -22.35
CA TYR A 392 13.86 4.50 -23.18
C TYR A 392 12.40 4.07 -23.27
N GLY A 393 11.80 4.20 -24.46
CA GLY A 393 10.46 3.69 -24.75
C GLY A 393 10.54 2.54 -25.76
N ILE A 394 9.82 1.44 -25.50
CA ILE A 394 9.66 0.34 -26.45
C ILE A 394 8.53 0.73 -27.42
N TYR A 395 8.86 0.91 -28.70
CA TYR A 395 7.87 1.14 -29.75
C TYR A 395 7.65 -0.15 -30.55
N ILE A 396 6.39 -0.58 -30.63
CA ILE A 396 5.97 -1.71 -31.46
C ILE A 396 5.40 -1.13 -32.76
N GLY A 397 6.14 -1.26 -33.86
CA GLY A 397 5.74 -0.80 -35.18
C GLY A 397 5.80 -1.94 -36.19
N ARG A 398 4.76 -2.09 -37.02
CA ARG A 398 4.71 -3.07 -38.12
C ARG A 398 5.26 -2.42 -39.39
N SER A 399 6.38 -2.94 -39.93
CA SER A 399 6.83 -2.59 -41.28
C SER A 399 5.92 -3.24 -42.32
N SER A 400 5.43 -2.46 -43.29
CA SER A 400 4.40 -2.85 -44.25
C SER A 400 4.84 -3.86 -45.33
N ARG A 401 6.07 -4.41 -45.26
CA ARG A 401 6.60 -5.32 -46.29
C ARG A 401 6.96 -6.74 -45.86
N THR A 402 6.89 -7.11 -44.59
CA THR A 402 7.10 -8.52 -44.17
C THR A 402 6.29 -8.85 -42.91
N SER A 403 5.66 -10.01 -42.87
CA SER A 403 4.86 -10.57 -41.76
C SER A 403 5.69 -11.01 -40.54
N ARG A 404 6.69 -10.21 -40.13
CA ARG A 404 7.45 -10.40 -38.88
C ARG A 404 7.28 -9.18 -37.98
N ILE A 405 7.00 -9.42 -36.71
CA ILE A 405 7.05 -8.42 -35.63
C ILE A 405 8.53 -8.18 -35.32
N SER A 406 9.00 -6.94 -35.46
CA SER A 406 10.37 -6.55 -35.09
C SER A 406 10.35 -5.57 -33.92
N TRP A 407 11.23 -5.79 -32.96
CA TRP A 407 11.45 -4.91 -31.81
C TRP A 407 12.55 -3.91 -32.15
N THR A 408 12.28 -2.61 -32.01
CA THR A 408 13.30 -1.58 -32.24
C THR A 408 13.35 -0.63 -31.05
N VAL A 409 14.52 -0.52 -30.43
CA VAL A 409 14.83 0.46 -29.39
C VAL A 409 15.40 1.69 -30.09
N HIS A 410 14.71 2.83 -30.02
CA HIS A 410 15.28 4.08 -30.50
C HIS A 410 16.01 4.81 -29.37
N ASN A 411 17.30 5.06 -29.59
CA ASN A 411 18.09 5.97 -28.79
C ASN A 411 18.05 7.36 -29.45
N ARG A 412 17.43 8.36 -28.82
CA ARG A 412 17.48 9.74 -29.32
C ARG A 412 18.69 10.43 -28.72
N ALA A 413 19.87 10.11 -29.25
CA ALA A 413 21.06 10.91 -28.99
C ALA A 413 20.89 12.26 -29.70
N SER A 414 21.18 13.34 -28.98
CA SER A 414 21.33 14.70 -29.49
C SER A 414 22.40 14.72 -30.59
N GLY A 415 22.01 15.05 -31.82
CA GLY A 415 22.93 15.38 -32.91
C GLY A 415 22.47 16.69 -33.54
N ASP A 416 23.25 17.73 -33.30
CA ASP A 416 23.30 18.94 -34.11
C ASP A 416 23.78 18.52 -35.50
N ASP A 417 23.06 18.87 -36.56
CA ASP A 417 23.62 18.87 -37.92
C ASP A 417 23.05 20.05 -38.69
N SER A 418 23.92 21.04 -38.84
CA SER A 418 23.82 22.17 -39.76
C SER A 418 23.82 21.68 -41.21
N GLY A 419 22.95 22.20 -42.07
CA GLY A 419 23.14 22.04 -43.52
C GLY A 419 21.94 22.35 -44.40
N GLN A 420 21.99 23.57 -44.96
CA GLN A 420 21.23 24.15 -46.09
C GLN A 420 19.81 24.67 -45.84
#